data_AF-A0AAJ0JM24-F1
#
_entry.id   AF-A0AAJ0JM24-F1
#
_cell.length_a   1.000
_cell.length_b   1.000
_cell.length_c   1.000
_cell.angle_alpha   90.00
_cell.angle_beta   90.00
_cell.angle_gamma   90.00
#
_symmetry.space_group_name_H-M   'P 1'
#
loop_
_entity.id
_entity.type
_entity.pdbx_description
1 polymer ?
#
loop_
_entity_poly.entity_id
_entity_poly.type
_entity_poly.pdbx_seq_one_letter_code
_entity_poly.pdbx_strand_id
1 'polypeptide(L)'
;MTKQTEENVYENLRKPGTQAISLITLFFVLFTGLIFAFGLKLENAPNYLLASTAFQIIIALIGFIPLLYKTKPNNYGKFVKRLTGFSALCIISVYNLTFTVYNIYFYLAAQHGVYLFKFWIIGTLTMIICYGFQLMQQFTLLREPEKFKGESENDKFLRKMIFLFMFKVLSYIVFIQKIIEYFTIPNIAESRFTIIVVGVLIYAAMVFCSNVLYQSVLAYIEFKEEGKSNEAGHANYA
;
A
#
# COMPACT_ATOMS: atom_id res chain seq x y z
N MET A 1 -37.54 -0.26 -16.55
CA MET A 1 -37.09 0.98 -15.86
C MET A 1 -37.03 0.71 -14.37
N THR A 2 -35.83 0.45 -13.85
CA THR A 2 -35.42 0.77 -12.47
C THR A 2 -33.92 1.04 -12.56
N LYS A 3 -33.55 2.32 -12.48
CA LYS A 3 -32.17 2.79 -12.28
C LYS A 3 -31.67 2.23 -10.93
N GLN A 4 -31.20 0.99 -10.91
CA GLN A 4 -30.34 0.52 -9.83
C GLN A 4 -28.91 0.84 -10.25
N THR A 5 -28.46 2.01 -9.77
CA THR A 5 -27.09 2.35 -9.42
C THR A 5 -26.03 1.37 -9.96
N GLU A 6 -25.61 1.53 -11.22
CA GLU A 6 -24.29 1.05 -11.64
C GLU A 6 -23.27 1.83 -10.82
N GLU A 7 -22.91 1.27 -9.66
CA GLU A 7 -21.80 1.75 -8.85
C GLU A 7 -20.54 1.71 -9.73
N ASN A 8 -20.15 2.86 -10.27
CA ASN A 8 -19.02 2.97 -11.18
C ASN A 8 -17.78 2.52 -10.41
N VAL A 9 -17.15 1.41 -10.80
CA VAL A 9 -15.95 0.87 -10.12
C VAL A 9 -14.83 1.92 -10.08
N TYR A 10 -14.82 2.82 -11.06
CA TYR A 10 -13.97 4.01 -11.11
C TYR A 10 -14.17 4.97 -9.92
N GLU A 11 -15.40 5.19 -9.45
CA GLU A 11 -15.67 6.04 -8.30
C GLU A 11 -15.23 5.39 -6.98
N ASN A 12 -15.40 4.07 -6.85
CA ASN A 12 -14.93 3.29 -5.70
C ASN A 12 -13.40 3.31 -5.54
N LEU A 13 -12.65 3.31 -6.65
CA LEU A 13 -11.19 3.48 -6.64
C LEU A 13 -10.74 4.92 -6.41
N ARG A 14 -11.61 5.89 -6.68
CA ARG A 14 -11.30 7.32 -6.62
C ARG A 14 -11.57 7.93 -5.24
N LYS A 15 -12.52 7.41 -4.46
CA LYS A 15 -12.87 7.90 -3.10
C LYS A 15 -13.42 6.77 -2.21
N PRO A 16 -13.28 6.81 -0.87
CA PRO A 16 -12.41 7.65 -0.04
C PRO A 16 -11.20 6.88 0.53
N GLY A 17 -10.85 5.71 -0.02
CA GLY A 17 -9.84 4.81 0.57
C GLY A 17 -8.50 5.50 0.84
N THR A 18 -7.87 6.06 -0.21
CA THR A 18 -6.59 6.75 -0.09
C THR A 18 -6.64 7.91 0.90
N GLN A 19 -7.66 8.77 0.84
CA GLN A 19 -7.73 9.94 1.71
C GLN A 19 -7.97 9.54 3.17
N ALA A 20 -8.78 8.52 3.42
CA ALA A 20 -8.97 7.97 4.75
C ALA A 20 -7.63 7.44 5.31
N ILE A 21 -6.87 6.69 4.51
CA ILE A 21 -5.55 6.18 4.91
C ILE A 21 -4.57 7.33 5.17
N SER A 22 -4.56 8.36 4.34
CA SER A 22 -3.71 9.54 4.54
C SER A 22 -4.08 10.32 5.80
N LEU A 23 -5.38 10.46 6.11
CA LEU A 23 -5.85 11.07 7.36
C LEU A 23 -5.43 10.25 8.57
N ILE A 24 -5.60 8.93 8.53
CA ILE A 24 -5.16 8.01 9.59
C ILE A 24 -3.64 8.12 9.78
N THR A 25 -2.89 8.21 8.68
CA THR A 25 -1.43 8.40 8.72
C THR A 25 -1.06 9.70 9.43
N LEU A 26 -1.67 10.82 9.02
CA LEU A 26 -1.44 12.12 9.66
C LEU A 26 -1.84 12.10 11.15
N PHE A 27 -2.91 11.40 11.50
CA PHE A 27 -3.29 11.19 12.90
C PHE A 27 -2.18 10.48 13.70
N PHE A 28 -1.58 9.40 13.18
CA PHE A 28 -0.46 8.73 13.85
C PHE A 28 0.82 9.58 13.89
N VAL A 29 1.07 10.41 12.88
CA VAL A 29 2.17 11.39 12.92
C VAL A 29 1.93 12.43 14.03
N LEU A 30 0.72 12.96 14.14
CA LEU A 30 0.35 13.88 15.23
C LEU A 30 0.44 13.20 16.60
N PHE A 31 0.01 11.95 16.69
CA PHE A 31 0.14 11.14 17.91
C PHE A 31 1.61 10.96 18.31
N THR A 32 2.50 10.74 17.35
CA THR A 32 3.95 10.74 17.59
C THR A 32 4.45 12.10 18.10
N GLY A 33 3.84 13.20 17.64
CA GLY A 33 4.08 14.55 18.14
C GLY A 33 3.84 14.70 19.66
N LEU A 34 2.92 13.94 20.24
CA LEU A 34 2.68 13.97 21.69
C LEU A 34 3.91 13.52 22.49
N ILE A 35 4.75 12.64 21.94
CA ILE A 35 5.99 12.18 22.59
C ILE A 35 6.94 13.37 22.87
N PHE A 36 6.94 14.36 21.98
CA PHE A 36 7.70 15.60 22.18
C PHE A 36 7.07 16.49 23.25
N ALA A 37 5.74 16.57 23.30
CA ALA A 37 5.02 17.28 24.35
C ALA A 37 5.23 16.65 25.75
N PHE A 38 5.43 15.32 25.82
CA PHE A 38 5.64 14.57 27.05
C PHE A 38 7.12 14.33 27.41
N GLY A 39 8.05 15.10 26.84
CA GLY A 39 9.41 15.22 27.38
C GLY A 39 10.57 14.89 26.44
N LEU A 40 10.32 14.41 25.20
CA LEU A 40 11.38 14.31 24.21
C LEU A 40 11.67 15.69 23.61
N LYS A 41 12.83 16.28 23.93
CA LYS A 41 13.29 17.50 23.26
C LYS A 41 13.59 17.21 21.78
N LEU A 42 13.21 18.13 20.90
CA LEU A 42 13.44 18.00 19.45
C LEU A 42 14.92 17.79 19.12
N GLU A 43 15.82 18.44 19.86
CA GLU A 43 17.28 18.33 19.73
C GLU A 43 17.82 16.92 20.05
N ASN A 44 17.10 16.17 20.89
CA ASN A 44 17.47 14.81 21.29
C ASN A 44 16.81 13.74 20.41
N ALA A 45 15.93 14.15 19.49
CA ALA A 45 15.25 13.21 18.62
C ALA A 45 16.20 12.69 17.54
N PRO A 46 16.24 11.38 17.27
CA PRO A 46 17.11 10.83 16.25
C PRO A 46 16.79 11.38 14.85
N ASN A 47 17.81 11.89 14.15
CA ASN A 47 17.68 12.50 12.82
C ASN A 47 17.01 11.58 11.78
N TYR A 48 17.28 10.27 11.85
CA TYR A 48 16.68 9.30 10.92
C TYR A 48 15.15 9.20 11.10
N LEU A 49 14.64 9.34 12.33
CA LEU A 49 13.21 9.35 12.60
C LEU A 49 12.56 10.65 12.10
N LEU A 50 13.21 11.79 12.32
CA LEU A 50 12.74 13.08 11.82
C LEU A 50 12.65 13.09 10.28
N ALA A 51 13.70 12.61 9.61
CA ALA A 51 13.73 12.50 8.16
C ALA A 51 12.65 11.53 7.64
N SER A 52 12.49 10.37 8.28
CA SER A 52 11.46 9.39 7.93
C SER A 52 10.05 9.95 8.11
N THR A 53 9.80 10.69 9.20
CA THR A 53 8.50 11.32 9.48
C THR A 53 8.18 12.43 8.49
N ALA A 54 9.17 13.26 8.13
CA ALA A 54 8.99 14.28 7.09
C ALA A 54 8.60 13.65 5.75
N PHE A 55 9.25 12.55 5.37
CA PHE A 55 8.90 11.79 4.18
C PHE A 55 7.48 11.20 4.25
N GLN A 56 7.08 10.67 5.42
CA GLN A 56 5.73 10.13 5.65
C GLN A 56 4.65 11.21 5.50
N ILE A 57 4.90 12.42 6.00
CA ILE A 57 3.99 13.57 5.83
C ILE A 57 3.84 13.93 4.36
N ILE A 58 4.94 14.00 3.61
CA ILE A 58 4.90 14.32 2.17
C ILE A 58 4.02 13.31 1.41
N ILE A 59 4.21 12.01 1.65
CA ILE A 59 3.37 10.97 1.04
C ILE A 59 1.90 11.13 1.44
N ALA A 60 1.62 11.38 2.73
CA ALA A 60 0.25 11.56 3.19
C ALA A 60 -0.43 12.76 2.52
N LEU A 61 0.28 13.88 2.30
CA LEU A 61 -0.23 15.04 1.57
C LEU A 61 -0.49 14.74 0.09
N ILE A 62 0.43 14.02 -0.57
CA ILE A 62 0.25 13.52 -1.94
C ILE A 62 -1.01 12.65 -2.05
N GLY A 63 -1.34 11.91 -0.98
CA GLY A 63 -2.56 11.15 -0.78
C GLY A 63 -3.87 11.88 -1.14
N PHE A 64 -3.89 13.20 -1.03
CA PHE A 64 -5.07 14.03 -1.31
C PHE A 64 -5.21 14.46 -2.77
N ILE A 65 -4.18 14.30 -3.61
CA ILE A 65 -4.19 14.69 -5.03
C ILE A 65 -5.41 14.11 -5.81
N PRO A 66 -5.83 12.83 -5.61
CA PRO A 66 -6.98 12.29 -6.32
C PRO A 66 -8.29 13.08 -6.10
N LEU A 67 -8.42 13.85 -5.01
CA LEU A 67 -9.59 14.70 -4.77
C LEU A 67 -9.76 15.82 -5.81
N LEU A 68 -8.66 16.27 -6.42
CA LEU A 68 -8.67 17.34 -7.42
C LEU A 68 -9.29 16.88 -8.75
N TYR A 69 -9.33 15.58 -9.02
CA TYR A 69 -9.85 15.03 -10.26
C TYR A 69 -11.31 14.61 -10.08
N LYS A 70 -12.25 15.48 -10.47
CA LYS A 70 -13.68 15.24 -10.22
C LYS A 70 -14.41 14.34 -11.23
N THR A 71 -13.87 14.19 -12.43
CA THR A 71 -14.58 13.61 -13.58
C THR A 71 -13.85 12.38 -14.12
N LYS A 72 -14.63 11.35 -14.48
CA LYS A 72 -14.16 10.18 -15.25
C LYS A 72 -13.61 10.68 -16.60
N PRO A 73 -12.38 10.31 -17.00
CA PRO A 73 -11.86 10.68 -18.31
C PRO A 73 -12.65 9.99 -19.43
N ASN A 74 -13.04 10.75 -20.45
CA ASN A 74 -13.69 10.20 -21.64
C ASN A 74 -12.70 9.52 -22.60
N ASN A 75 -11.39 9.78 -22.43
CA ASN A 75 -10.34 9.21 -23.27
C ASN A 75 -9.67 8.02 -22.57
N TYR A 76 -9.62 6.88 -23.25
CA TYR A 76 -9.01 5.63 -22.78
C TYR A 76 -7.60 5.81 -22.21
N GLY A 77 -6.71 6.51 -22.93
CA GLY A 77 -5.33 6.73 -22.48
C GLY A 77 -5.25 7.55 -21.19
N LYS A 78 -6.11 8.57 -21.04
CA LYS A 78 -6.21 9.37 -19.81
C LYS A 78 -6.83 8.57 -18.66
N PHE A 79 -7.81 7.72 -18.95
CA PHE A 79 -8.46 6.84 -17.98
C PHE A 79 -7.45 5.88 -17.35
N VAL A 80 -6.76 5.07 -18.17
CA VAL A 80 -5.77 4.09 -17.71
C VAL A 80 -4.66 4.76 -16.90
N LYS A 81 -4.13 5.89 -17.39
CA LYS A 81 -3.07 6.62 -16.67
C LYS A 81 -3.51 7.08 -15.28
N ARG A 82 -4.73 7.62 -15.15
CA ARG A 82 -5.26 8.05 -13.85
C ARG A 82 -5.56 6.87 -12.93
N LEU A 83 -6.15 5.81 -13.45
CA LEU A 83 -6.48 4.60 -12.70
C LEU A 83 -5.23 3.96 -12.09
N THR A 84 -4.19 3.78 -12.90
CA THR A 84 -2.89 3.26 -12.43
C THR A 84 -2.27 4.19 -11.40
N GLY A 85 -2.29 5.50 -11.63
CA GLY A 85 -1.75 6.48 -10.71
C GLY A 85 -2.46 6.47 -9.35
N PHE A 86 -3.80 6.43 -9.33
CA PHE A 86 -4.57 6.40 -8.09
C PHE A 86 -4.39 5.08 -7.34
N SER A 87 -4.35 3.94 -8.05
CA SER A 87 -4.12 2.63 -7.44
C SER A 87 -2.72 2.56 -6.80
N ALA A 88 -1.69 3.02 -7.51
CA ALA A 88 -0.33 3.08 -6.98
C ALA A 88 -0.22 3.97 -5.75
N LEU A 89 -0.84 5.15 -5.80
CA LEU A 89 -0.84 6.11 -4.71
C LEU A 89 -1.61 5.59 -3.48
N CYS A 90 -2.69 4.83 -3.69
CA CYS A 90 -3.40 4.12 -2.64
C CYS A 90 -2.49 3.10 -1.93
N ILE A 91 -1.80 2.24 -2.71
CA ILE A 91 -0.87 1.23 -2.18
C ILE A 91 0.28 1.90 -1.41
N ILE A 92 0.89 2.94 -1.98
CA ILE A 92 1.96 3.71 -1.32
C ILE A 92 1.47 4.29 0.01
N SER A 93 0.24 4.84 0.04
CA SER A 93 -0.35 5.42 1.24
C SER A 93 -0.55 4.38 2.36
N VAL A 94 -0.98 3.17 2.00
CA VAL A 94 -1.16 2.07 2.96
C VAL A 94 0.15 1.61 3.55
N TYR A 95 1.18 1.41 2.73
CA TYR A 95 2.49 1.05 3.24
C TYR A 95 3.10 2.19 4.08
N ASN A 96 2.87 3.45 3.69
CA ASN A 96 3.28 4.61 4.47
C ASN A 96 2.67 4.62 5.89
N LEU A 97 1.41 4.23 6.02
CA LEU A 97 0.76 4.04 7.33
C LEU A 97 1.50 3.01 8.18
N THR A 98 1.88 1.86 7.61
CA THR A 98 2.61 0.83 8.36
C THR A 98 3.97 1.32 8.86
N PHE A 99 4.71 2.10 8.06
CA PHE A 99 5.97 2.70 8.50
C PHE A 99 5.76 3.77 9.57
N THR A 100 4.67 4.54 9.48
CA THR A 100 4.35 5.59 10.45
C THR A 100 4.10 4.98 11.81
N VAL A 101 3.28 3.93 11.88
CA VAL A 101 3.02 3.22 13.14
C VAL A 101 4.26 2.50 13.64
N TYR A 102 5.10 1.96 12.74
CA TYR A 102 6.38 1.36 13.11
C TYR A 102 7.34 2.38 13.75
N ASN A 103 7.38 3.62 13.26
CA ASN A 103 8.23 4.67 13.82
C ASN A 103 7.85 5.09 15.25
N ILE A 104 6.57 4.99 15.64
CA ILE A 104 6.11 5.32 17.00
C ILE A 104 6.94 4.58 18.05
N TYR A 105 7.20 3.29 17.80
CA TYR A 105 8.01 2.47 18.69
C TYR A 105 9.41 3.07 18.94
N PHE A 106 10.08 3.52 17.88
CA PHE A 106 11.43 4.07 17.99
C PHE A 106 11.46 5.46 18.63
N TYR A 107 10.41 6.26 18.43
CA TYR A 107 10.25 7.51 19.16
C TYR A 107 10.05 7.29 20.66
N LEU A 108 9.27 6.29 21.05
CA LEU A 108 9.10 5.91 22.47
C LEU A 108 10.42 5.43 23.10
N ALA A 109 11.21 4.63 22.37
CA ALA A 109 12.53 4.21 22.81
C ALA A 109 13.49 5.41 22.97
N ALA A 110 13.46 6.35 22.02
CA ALA A 110 14.27 7.57 22.08
C ALA A 110 13.90 8.47 23.26
N GLN A 111 12.61 8.57 23.60
CA GLN A 111 12.15 9.29 24.80
C GLN A 111 12.76 8.73 26.10
N HIS A 112 13.01 7.42 26.14
CA HIS A 112 13.65 6.73 27.27
C HIS A 112 15.18 6.65 27.15
N GLY A 113 15.79 7.38 26.21
CA GLY A 113 17.25 7.40 26.00
C GLY A 113 17.82 6.14 25.36
N VAL A 114 16.98 5.27 24.77
CA VAL A 114 17.43 4.01 24.15
C VAL A 114 17.55 4.16 22.65
N TYR A 115 18.77 3.97 22.14
CA TYR A 115 19.08 4.12 20.72
C TYR A 115 18.97 2.80 19.96
N LEU A 116 18.01 2.70 19.04
CA LEU A 116 17.66 1.44 18.35
C LEU A 116 17.78 1.50 16.82
N PHE A 117 18.68 2.33 16.32
CA PHE A 117 18.87 2.53 14.88
C PHE A 117 19.09 1.23 14.09
N LYS A 118 19.88 0.28 14.65
CA LYS A 118 20.13 -1.01 13.99
C LYS A 118 18.85 -1.83 13.77
N PHE A 119 17.96 -1.85 14.77
CA PHE A 119 16.66 -2.52 14.63
C PHE A 119 15.75 -1.77 13.67
N TRP A 120 15.76 -0.44 13.71
CA TRP A 120 14.99 0.39 12.79
C TRP A 120 15.35 0.15 11.33
N ILE A 121 16.65 0.17 10.99
CA ILE A 121 17.10 0.01 9.60
C ILE A 121 16.83 -1.40 9.08
N ILE A 122 17.12 -2.44 9.87
CA ILE A 122 16.87 -3.84 9.47
C ILE A 122 15.37 -4.05 9.26
N GLY A 123 14.54 -3.65 10.21
CA GLY A 123 13.10 -3.84 10.10
C GLY A 123 12.47 -3.03 8.96
N THR A 124 12.92 -1.80 8.74
CA THR A 124 12.44 -0.95 7.63
C THR A 124 12.81 -1.54 6.27
N LEU A 125 14.07 -1.98 6.10
CA LEU A 125 14.53 -2.60 4.84
C LEU A 125 13.79 -3.92 4.58
N THR A 126 13.62 -4.76 5.60
CA THR A 126 12.87 -6.02 5.45
C THR A 126 11.42 -5.74 5.04
N MET A 127 10.75 -4.74 5.63
CA MET A 127 9.40 -4.33 5.22
C MET A 127 9.36 -3.89 3.75
N ILE A 128 10.28 -3.03 3.31
CA ILE A 128 10.36 -2.56 1.92
C ILE A 128 10.53 -3.73 0.94
N ILE A 129 11.48 -4.64 1.23
CA ILE A 129 11.76 -5.80 0.37
C ILE A 129 10.54 -6.73 0.30
N CYS A 130 9.91 -7.01 1.44
CA CYS A 130 8.74 -7.89 1.49
C CYS A 130 7.52 -7.29 0.79
N TYR A 131 7.31 -5.98 0.89
CA TYR A 131 6.29 -5.27 0.13
C TYR A 131 6.57 -5.31 -1.37
N GLY A 132 7.84 -5.21 -1.77
CA GLY A 132 8.26 -5.42 -3.16
C GLY A 132 7.86 -6.81 -3.66
N PHE A 133 8.16 -7.87 -2.90
CA PHE A 133 7.74 -9.24 -3.27
C PHE A 133 6.22 -9.40 -3.33
N GLN A 134 5.48 -8.81 -2.40
CA GLN A 134 4.01 -8.83 -2.42
C GLN A 134 3.45 -8.17 -3.70
N LEU A 135 4.02 -7.04 -4.12
CA LEU A 135 3.64 -6.39 -5.38
C LEU A 135 3.98 -7.24 -6.60
N MET A 136 5.17 -7.85 -6.64
CA MET A 136 5.58 -8.74 -7.74
C MET A 136 4.67 -9.96 -7.87
N GLN A 137 4.22 -10.52 -6.74
CA GLN A 137 3.23 -11.59 -6.70
C GLN A 137 1.92 -11.17 -7.36
N GLN A 138 1.42 -9.97 -7.02
CA GLN A 138 0.18 -9.44 -7.58
C GLN A 138 0.30 -9.09 -9.06
N PHE A 139 1.42 -8.49 -9.51
CA PHE A 139 1.65 -8.24 -10.93
C PHE A 139 1.73 -9.54 -11.74
N THR A 140 2.29 -10.60 -11.17
CA THR A 140 2.34 -11.93 -11.81
C THR A 140 0.96 -12.55 -11.93
N LEU A 141 0.02 -12.29 -11.00
CA LEU A 141 -1.38 -12.72 -11.15
C LEU A 141 -2.03 -12.05 -12.36
N LEU A 142 -1.84 -10.73 -12.47
CA LEU A 142 -2.55 -9.88 -13.42
C LEU A 142 -1.99 -9.89 -14.84
N ARG A 143 -0.68 -10.09 -15.01
CA ARG A 143 -0.02 -10.10 -16.31
C ARG A 143 0.64 -11.45 -16.55
N GLU A 144 0.25 -12.10 -17.64
CA GLU A 144 1.02 -13.23 -18.14
C GLU A 144 2.42 -12.73 -18.54
N PRO A 145 3.50 -13.30 -17.99
CA PRO A 145 4.81 -12.76 -18.31
C PRO A 145 5.15 -13.13 -19.75
N GLU A 146 5.70 -12.18 -20.51
CA GLU A 146 5.98 -12.37 -21.93
C GLU A 146 7.01 -13.49 -22.19
N LYS A 147 7.78 -13.86 -21.17
CA LYS A 147 8.73 -14.98 -21.14
C LYS A 147 8.08 -16.37 -21.26
N PHE A 148 6.76 -16.45 -21.28
CA PHE A 148 5.99 -17.70 -21.35
C PHE A 148 5.48 -18.00 -22.77
N LYS A 149 5.91 -17.22 -23.78
CA LYS A 149 5.57 -17.47 -25.19
C LYS A 149 6.34 -18.70 -25.71
N GLY A 150 5.60 -19.75 -26.09
CA GLY A 150 6.13 -20.94 -26.78
C GLY A 150 5.98 -22.28 -26.03
N GLU A 151 5.64 -22.29 -24.73
CA GLU A 151 5.41 -23.52 -23.95
C GLU A 151 3.95 -24.02 -24.06
N SER A 152 3.68 -25.28 -23.67
CA SER A 152 2.31 -25.83 -23.52
C SER A 152 1.51 -25.02 -22.50
N GLU A 153 0.18 -24.90 -22.66
CA GLU A 153 -0.68 -24.15 -21.70
C GLU A 153 -0.51 -24.63 -20.25
N ASN A 154 -0.35 -25.95 -20.05
CA ASN A 154 -0.15 -26.53 -18.73
C ASN A 154 1.20 -26.14 -18.10
N ASP A 155 2.28 -26.08 -18.89
CA ASP A 155 3.61 -25.71 -18.39
C ASP A 155 3.66 -24.24 -17.98
N LYS A 156 2.98 -23.38 -18.75
CA LYS A 156 2.85 -21.95 -18.42
C LYS A 156 2.10 -21.76 -17.10
N PHE A 157 0.99 -22.47 -16.91
CA PHE A 157 0.21 -22.41 -15.69
C PHE A 157 1.03 -22.86 -14.48
N LEU A 158 1.72 -24.00 -14.58
CA LEU A 158 2.56 -24.53 -13.50
C LEU A 158 3.67 -23.55 -13.11
N ARG A 159 4.41 -23.01 -14.09
CA ARG A 159 5.49 -22.05 -13.83
C ARG A 159 4.95 -20.75 -13.24
N LYS A 160 3.80 -20.24 -13.71
CA LYS A 160 3.13 -19.07 -13.12
C LYS A 160 2.79 -19.32 -11.65
N MET A 161 2.22 -20.48 -11.33
CA MET A 161 1.89 -20.88 -9.95
C MET A 161 3.14 -20.95 -9.05
N ILE A 162 4.26 -21.46 -9.56
CA ILE A 162 5.53 -21.51 -8.82
C ILE A 162 6.00 -20.08 -8.45
N PHE A 163 6.02 -19.14 -9.41
CA PHE A 163 6.43 -17.76 -9.13
C PHE A 163 5.49 -17.06 -8.14
N LEU A 164 4.18 -17.31 -8.25
CA LEU A 164 3.19 -16.77 -7.32
C LEU A 164 3.45 -17.25 -5.89
N PHE A 165 3.67 -18.55 -5.71
CA PHE A 165 3.96 -19.13 -4.41
C PHE A 165 5.29 -18.62 -3.84
N MET A 166 6.33 -18.59 -4.67
CA MET A 166 7.67 -18.10 -4.28
C MET A 166 7.61 -16.66 -3.76
N PHE A 167 7.02 -15.73 -4.52
CA PHE A 167 6.91 -14.34 -4.09
C PHE A 167 6.01 -14.18 -2.86
N LYS A 168 4.99 -15.04 -2.71
CA LYS A 168 4.14 -15.03 -1.51
C LYS A 168 4.91 -15.43 -0.26
N VAL A 169 5.67 -16.52 -0.31
CA VAL A 169 6.51 -16.97 0.81
C VAL A 169 7.55 -15.90 1.16
N LEU A 170 8.22 -15.32 0.16
CA LEU A 170 9.20 -14.26 0.38
C LEU A 170 8.57 -13.01 1.03
N SER A 171 7.34 -12.65 0.66
CA SER A 171 6.64 -11.52 1.30
C SER A 171 6.33 -11.75 2.78
N TYR A 172 6.13 -13.01 3.19
CA TYR A 172 5.77 -13.38 4.56
C TYR A 172 6.96 -13.44 5.51
N ILE A 173 8.19 -13.32 5.00
CA ILE A 173 9.41 -13.15 5.82
C ILE A 173 9.27 -11.94 6.78
N VAL A 174 8.49 -10.92 6.39
CA VAL A 174 8.22 -9.76 7.24
C VAL A 174 7.65 -10.16 8.61
N PHE A 175 6.80 -11.20 8.68
CA PHE A 175 6.20 -11.64 9.94
C PHE A 175 7.21 -12.35 10.83
N ILE A 176 8.09 -13.16 10.24
CA ILE A 176 9.22 -13.77 10.96
C ILE A 176 10.11 -12.68 11.56
N GLN A 177 10.40 -11.64 10.79
CA GLN A 177 11.15 -10.48 11.28
C GLN A 177 10.44 -9.77 12.43
N LYS A 178 9.11 -9.59 12.38
CA LYS A 178 8.35 -8.99 13.50
C LYS A 178 8.35 -9.86 14.75
N ILE A 179 8.34 -11.19 14.60
CA ILE A 179 8.50 -12.13 15.72
C ILE A 179 9.90 -11.97 16.34
N ILE A 180 10.95 -11.91 15.51
CA ILE A 180 12.32 -11.68 16.01
C ILE A 180 12.42 -10.35 16.74
N GLU A 181 11.88 -9.28 16.17
CA GLU A 181 11.82 -7.96 16.81
C GLU A 181 11.10 -8.03 18.16
N TYR A 182 9.96 -8.70 18.25
CA TYR A 182 9.19 -8.85 19.49
C TYR A 182 10.01 -9.44 20.65
N PHE A 183 10.89 -10.41 20.37
CA PHE A 183 11.73 -11.03 21.39
C PHE A 183 13.03 -10.29 21.66
N THR A 184 13.62 -9.64 20.66
CA THR A 184 14.94 -9.01 20.76
C THR A 184 14.87 -7.58 21.30
N ILE A 185 13.78 -6.89 21.02
CA ILE A 185 13.59 -5.51 21.44
C ILE A 185 13.14 -5.47 22.92
N PRO A 186 13.77 -4.65 23.78
CA PRO A 186 13.33 -4.49 25.15
C PRO A 186 11.91 -3.90 25.23
N ASN A 187 11.12 -4.37 26.19
CA ASN A 187 9.77 -3.85 26.42
C ASN A 187 9.83 -2.49 27.12
N ILE A 188 9.88 -1.41 26.35
CA ILE A 188 9.91 -0.03 26.83
C ILE A 188 8.57 0.61 26.49
N ALA A 189 7.86 1.12 27.49
CA ALA A 189 6.58 1.80 27.32
C ALA A 189 5.57 1.01 26.45
N GLU A 190 5.38 -0.28 26.76
CA GLU A 190 4.49 -1.20 26.02
C GLU A 190 4.86 -1.38 24.53
N SER A 191 6.14 -1.30 24.19
CA SER A 191 6.63 -1.48 22.81
C SER A 191 6.20 -2.77 22.15
N ARG A 192 6.03 -3.84 22.94
CA ARG A 192 5.52 -5.14 22.46
C ARG A 192 4.14 -5.03 21.83
N PHE A 193 3.26 -4.21 22.42
CA PHE A 193 1.94 -3.94 21.85
C PHE A 193 2.06 -3.26 20.49
N THR A 194 2.94 -2.26 20.35
CA THR A 194 3.18 -1.57 19.09
C THR A 194 3.70 -2.52 18.00
N ILE A 195 4.61 -3.45 18.33
CA ILE A 195 5.11 -4.46 17.38
C ILE A 195 3.98 -5.38 16.89
N ILE A 196 3.10 -5.82 17.80
CA ILE A 196 1.92 -6.63 17.43
C ILE A 196 0.98 -5.84 16.51
N VAL A 197 0.68 -4.59 16.87
CA VAL A 197 -0.17 -3.70 16.06
C VAL A 197 0.42 -3.51 14.66
N VAL A 198 1.74 -3.29 14.55
CA VAL A 198 2.43 -3.20 13.27
C VAL A 198 2.30 -4.50 12.48
N GLY A 199 2.44 -5.66 13.11
CA GLY A 199 2.22 -6.97 12.46
C GLY A 199 0.81 -7.12 11.88
N VAL A 200 -0.21 -6.75 12.64
CA VAL A 200 -1.61 -6.77 12.18
C VAL A 200 -1.83 -5.77 11.03
N LEU A 201 -1.28 -4.57 11.14
CA LEU A 201 -1.35 -3.55 10.09
C LEU A 201 -0.65 -3.99 8.80
N ILE A 202 0.50 -4.66 8.89
CA ILE A 202 1.19 -5.24 7.74
C ILE A 202 0.28 -6.24 7.02
N TYR A 203 -0.37 -7.15 7.76
CA TYR A 203 -1.29 -8.10 7.17
C TYR A 203 -2.49 -7.41 6.50
N ALA A 204 -3.14 -6.49 7.22
CA ALA A 204 -4.26 -5.70 6.69
C ALA A 204 -3.86 -4.91 5.44
N ALA A 205 -2.66 -4.33 5.42
CA ALA A 205 -2.10 -3.62 4.28
C ALA A 205 -1.94 -4.53 3.05
N MET A 206 -1.39 -5.74 3.23
CA MET A 206 -1.23 -6.70 2.13
C MET A 206 -2.58 -7.12 1.53
N VAL A 207 -3.58 -7.38 2.38
CA VAL A 207 -4.94 -7.71 1.93
C VAL A 207 -5.56 -6.54 1.19
N PHE A 208 -5.48 -5.34 1.75
CA PHE A 208 -6.02 -4.13 1.14
C PHE A 208 -5.38 -3.83 -0.22
N CYS A 209 -4.06 -3.94 -0.35
CA CYS A 209 -3.35 -3.77 -1.63
C CYS A 209 -3.84 -4.77 -2.69
N SER A 210 -4.14 -6.01 -2.27
CA SER A 210 -4.67 -7.04 -3.18
C SER A 210 -6.05 -6.65 -3.70
N ASN A 211 -6.91 -6.12 -2.83
CA ASN A 211 -8.23 -5.61 -3.19
C ASN A 211 -8.15 -4.40 -4.13
N VAL A 212 -7.27 -3.43 -3.86
CA VAL A 212 -7.08 -2.24 -4.71
C VAL A 212 -6.68 -2.66 -6.13
N LEU A 213 -5.74 -3.58 -6.27
CA LEU A 213 -5.31 -4.05 -7.57
C LEU A 213 -6.41 -4.83 -8.31
N TYR A 214 -7.15 -5.68 -7.60
CA TYR A 214 -8.29 -6.39 -8.18
C TYR A 214 -9.35 -5.42 -8.71
N GLN A 215 -9.75 -4.44 -7.90
CA GLN A 215 -10.69 -3.39 -8.31
C GLN A 215 -10.16 -2.60 -9.52
N SER A 216 -8.86 -2.27 -9.55
CA SER A 216 -8.24 -1.56 -10.69
C SER A 216 -8.34 -2.34 -12.00
N VAL A 217 -8.31 -3.67 -11.94
CA VAL A 217 -8.45 -4.54 -13.12
C VAL A 217 -9.91 -4.62 -13.56
N LEU A 218 -10.85 -4.70 -12.62
CA LEU A 218 -12.28 -4.65 -12.95
C LEU A 218 -12.65 -3.33 -13.63
N ALA A 219 -12.21 -2.19 -13.09
CA ALA A 219 -12.43 -0.88 -13.70
C ALA A 219 -11.82 -0.77 -15.11
N TYR A 220 -10.70 -1.47 -15.36
CA TYR A 220 -10.10 -1.55 -16.69
C TYR A 220 -10.96 -2.35 -17.68
N ILE A 221 -11.50 -3.50 -17.24
CA ILE A 221 -12.37 -4.36 -18.06
C ILE A 221 -13.66 -3.63 -18.41
N GLU A 222 -14.33 -3.04 -17.41
CA GLU A 222 -15.59 -2.30 -17.56
C GLU A 222 -15.45 -1.16 -18.58
N PHE A 223 -14.40 -0.33 -18.47
CA PHE A 223 -14.16 0.76 -19.41
C PHE A 223 -13.94 0.26 -20.85
N LYS A 224 -13.30 -0.91 -21.02
CA LYS A 224 -13.06 -1.51 -22.33
C LYS A 224 -14.36 -2.04 -22.94
N GLU A 225 -15.26 -2.57 -22.14
CA GLU A 225 -16.58 -3.05 -22.57
C GLU A 225 -17.51 -1.88 -22.94
N GLU A 226 -17.55 -0.82 -22.13
CA GLU A 226 -18.27 0.44 -22.44
C GLU A 226 -17.83 1.04 -23.79
N GLY A 227 -16.52 0.98 -24.10
CA GLY A 227 -15.99 1.44 -25.38
C GLY A 227 -16.55 0.64 -26.57
N LYS A 228 -16.58 -0.69 -26.45
CA LYS A 228 -17.09 -1.59 -27.50
C LYS A 228 -18.60 -1.45 -27.73
N SER A 229 -19.38 -1.29 -26.66
CA SER A 229 -20.84 -1.11 -26.78
C SER A 229 -21.20 0.19 -27.49
N ASN A 230 -20.46 1.27 -27.24
CA ASN A 230 -20.68 2.55 -27.90
C ASN A 230 -20.35 2.49 -29.41
N GLU A 231 -19.26 1.81 -29.78
CA GLU A 231 -18.90 1.57 -31.20
C GLU A 231 -19.95 0.71 -31.92
N ALA A 232 -20.45 -0.35 -31.29
CA ALA A 232 -21.49 -1.21 -31.86
C ALA A 232 -22.84 -0.51 -32.00
N GLY A 233 -23.18 0.40 -31.07
CA GLY A 233 -24.37 1.24 -31.15
C GLY A 233 -24.32 2.18 -32.36
N HIS A 234 -23.19 2.85 -32.59
CA HIS A 234 -23.02 3.76 -33.73
C HIS A 234 -23.03 3.05 -35.09
N ALA A 235 -22.59 1.80 -35.18
CA ALA A 235 -22.63 1.01 -36.41
C ALA A 235 -24.04 0.58 -36.85
N ASN A 236 -25.01 0.53 -35.93
CA ASN A 236 -26.40 0.14 -36.23
C ASN A 236 -27.29 1.32 -36.66
N TYR A 237 -26.75 2.54 -36.70
CA TYR A 237 -27.46 3.77 -37.12
C TYR A 237 -26.86 4.41 -38.38
N ALA A 238 -25.96 3.70 -39.09
CA ALA A 238 -25.39 4.09 -40.38
C ALA A 238 -25.91 3.17 -41.49
#